data_AF-A0A945Q105-F1
#
_entry.id   AF-A0A945Q105-F1
#
_cell.length_a   1.000
_cell.length_b   1.000
_cell.length_c   1.000
_cell.angle_alpha   90.00
_cell.angle_beta   90.00
_cell.angle_gamma   90.00
#
_symmetry.space_group_name_H-M   'P 1'
#
loop_
_entity.id
_entity.type
_entity.pdbx_description
1 polymer ?
#
loop_
_entity_poly.entity_id
_entity_poly.type
_entity_poly.pdbx_seq_one_letter_code
_entity_poly.pdbx_strand_id
1 'polypeptide(L)'
;DRANKRLQWFTLEGEHRKTLDGFILPANIDQFEDTLLVPDLSARITMLDKDNNLIHLGEDPEWRKQVIKDKNAMRRGPREKWVSGKFVHPHDACFADNGDIYVAEWVATGRISKLLRVT
;
A
#
# COMPACT_ATOMS: atom_id res chain seq x y z
N ASP A 1 2.75 12.35 -1.08
CA ASP A 1 3.68 12.87 -2.10
C ASP A 1 4.43 11.69 -2.74
N ARG A 2 3.82 11.07 -3.75
CA ARG A 2 4.17 9.71 -4.21
C ARG A 2 5.57 9.61 -4.78
N ALA A 3 5.92 10.48 -5.73
CA ALA A 3 7.21 10.44 -6.40
C ALA A 3 8.38 10.73 -5.44
N ASN A 4 8.11 11.49 -4.38
CA ASN A 4 9.08 11.79 -3.32
C ASN A 4 9.01 10.83 -2.13
N LYS A 5 8.27 9.71 -2.25
CA LYS A 5 8.30 8.60 -1.29
C LYS A 5 7.92 8.96 0.17
N ARG A 6 7.01 9.93 0.33
CA ARG A 6 6.70 10.51 1.64
C ARG A 6 5.24 10.88 1.80
N LEU A 7 4.81 10.95 3.06
CA LEU A 7 3.58 11.60 3.48
C LEU A 7 3.86 12.98 4.04
N GLN A 8 2.87 13.86 3.93
CA GLN A 8 2.94 15.23 4.40
C GLN A 8 1.65 15.57 5.12
N TRP A 9 1.76 16.24 6.26
CA TRP A 9 0.65 16.77 7.02
C TRP A 9 0.58 18.27 6.80
N PHE A 10 -0.63 18.76 6.55
CA PHE A 10 -0.92 20.17 6.37
C PHE A 10 -2.05 20.57 7.31
N THR A 11 -2.10 21.85 7.66
CA THR A 11 -3.34 22.43 8.20
C THR A 11 -4.37 22.59 7.08
N LEU A 12 -5.61 22.94 7.44
CA LEU A 12 -6.65 23.22 6.45
C LEU A 12 -6.35 24.47 5.61
N GLU A 13 -5.50 25.37 6.12
CA GLU A 13 -4.99 26.55 5.42
C GLU A 13 -3.80 26.22 4.50
N GLY A 14 -3.36 24.97 4.46
CA GLY A 14 -2.25 24.52 3.60
C GLY A 14 -0.86 24.73 4.21
N GLU A 15 -0.74 25.05 5.50
CA GLU A 15 0.56 25.16 6.15
C GLU A 15 1.15 23.76 6.39
N HIS A 16 2.38 23.54 5.95
CA HIS A 16 3.09 22.27 6.18
C HIS A 16 3.42 22.10 7.68
N ARG A 17 3.15 20.90 8.21
CA ARG A 17 3.38 20.55 9.63
C ARG A 17 4.40 19.45 9.82
N LYS A 18 4.40 18.45 8.93
CA LYS A 18 5.24 17.26 9.08
C LYS A 18 5.50 16.63 7.71
N THR A 19 6.70 16.11 7.54
CA THR A 19 7.04 15.16 6.49
C THR A 19 7.43 13.84 7.15
N LEU A 20 6.95 12.73 6.60
CA LEU A 20 7.36 11.39 7.03
C LEU A 20 7.79 10.57 5.82
N ASP A 21 9.04 10.11 5.86
CA ASP A 21 9.63 9.22 4.86
C ASP A 21 9.37 7.74 5.22
N GLY A 22 9.96 6.81 4.48
CA GLY A 22 9.85 5.36 4.72
C GLY A 22 8.84 4.64 3.81
N PHE A 23 8.30 5.34 2.81
CA PHE A 23 7.43 4.78 1.77
C PHE A 23 8.23 4.50 0.49
N ILE A 24 7.63 3.79 -0.48
CA ILE A 24 8.26 3.57 -1.79
C ILE A 24 7.52 4.34 -2.88
N LEU A 25 6.21 4.15 -2.97
CA LEU A 25 5.26 4.79 -3.88
C LEU A 25 3.88 4.84 -3.21
N PRO A 26 3.71 5.66 -2.15
CA PRO A 26 2.45 5.74 -1.42
C PRO A 26 1.32 6.23 -2.34
N ALA A 27 0.16 5.59 -2.28
CA ALA A 27 -0.91 5.81 -3.25
C ALA A 27 -2.15 6.51 -2.67
N ASN A 28 -2.98 5.79 -1.91
CA ASN A 28 -4.14 6.33 -1.17
C ASN A 28 -3.83 6.36 0.34
N ILE A 29 -4.72 6.96 1.13
CA ILE A 29 -4.74 6.87 2.59
C ILE A 29 -6.19 6.60 3.02
N ASP A 30 -6.38 5.58 3.85
CA ASP A 30 -7.63 5.34 4.58
C ASP A 30 -7.35 5.21 6.08
N GLN A 31 -8.38 5.27 6.92
CA GLN A 31 -8.23 5.24 8.38
C GLN A 31 -9.24 4.30 9.04
N PHE A 32 -8.78 3.55 10.03
CA PHE A 32 -9.62 2.80 10.96
C PHE A 32 -9.11 3.00 12.38
N GLU A 33 -9.97 3.52 13.24
CA GLU A 33 -9.59 3.98 14.58
C GLU A 33 -8.35 4.90 14.48
N ASP A 34 -7.29 4.61 15.22
CA ASP A 34 -6.05 5.41 15.19
C ASP A 34 -5.01 4.88 14.18
N THR A 35 -5.39 3.99 13.26
CA THR A 35 -4.49 3.40 12.28
C THR A 35 -4.73 3.97 10.89
N LEU A 36 -3.68 4.51 10.26
CA LEU A 36 -3.72 4.86 8.84
C LEU A 36 -3.27 3.68 7.99
N LEU A 37 -3.89 3.50 6.84
CA LEU A 37 -3.58 2.49 5.84
C LEU A 37 -3.14 3.17 4.54
N VAL A 38 -1.98 2.77 4.05
CA VAL A 38 -1.35 3.36 2.87
C VAL A 38 -0.92 2.22 1.93
N PRO A 39 -1.65 1.95 0.84
CA PRO A 39 -1.12 1.12 -0.23
C PRO A 39 0.17 1.74 -0.77
N ASP A 40 1.23 0.94 -0.77
CA ASP A 40 2.56 1.35 -1.18
C ASP A 40 2.90 0.57 -2.45
N LEU A 41 2.64 1.21 -3.60
CA LEU A 41 2.49 0.60 -4.94
C LEU A 41 3.64 -0.33 -5.37
N SER A 42 4.78 -0.26 -4.70
CA SER A 42 5.87 -1.20 -4.86
C SER A 42 5.72 -2.43 -3.96
N ALA A 43 4.65 -3.18 -4.20
CA ALA A 43 4.40 -4.54 -3.70
C ALA A 43 4.21 -4.72 -2.18
N ARG A 44 3.71 -3.69 -1.45
CA ARG A 44 3.33 -3.83 -0.03
C ARG A 44 2.19 -2.87 0.36
N ILE A 45 1.66 -3.03 1.56
CA ILE A 45 0.89 -1.96 2.21
C ILE A 45 1.66 -1.50 3.46
N THR A 46 1.57 -0.22 3.77
CA THR A 46 2.18 0.40 4.95
C THR A 46 1.06 0.94 5.81
N MET A 47 1.04 0.56 7.07
CA MET A 47 0.17 1.14 8.08
C MET A 47 0.97 2.08 8.97
N LEU A 48 0.29 3.05 9.56
CA LEU A 48 0.83 3.93 10.58
C LEU A 48 -0.03 3.78 11.83
N ASP A 49 0.61 3.59 12.98
CA ASP A 49 -0.08 3.71 14.26
C ASP A 49 -0.33 5.19 14.64
N LYS A 50 -0.98 5.41 15.78
CA LYS A 50 -1.30 6.75 16.32
C LYS A 50 -0.08 7.67 16.48
N ASP A 51 1.09 7.09 16.69
CA ASP A 51 2.36 7.80 16.89
C ASP A 51 3.12 7.98 15.57
N ASN A 52 2.56 7.49 14.47
CA ASN A 52 3.11 7.45 13.12
C ASN A 52 4.30 6.49 12.96
N ASN A 53 4.38 5.44 13.76
CA ASN A 53 5.33 4.36 13.51
C ASN A 53 4.87 3.52 12.32
N LEU A 54 5.79 3.16 11.43
CA LEU A 54 5.48 2.43 10.21
C LEU A 54 5.42 0.92 10.46
N ILE A 55 4.35 0.28 9.98
CA ILE A 55 4.17 -1.17 9.97
C ILE A 55 3.98 -1.61 8.53
N HIS A 56 4.83 -2.51 8.02
CA HIS A 56 4.76 -2.97 6.63
C HIS A 56 4.17 -4.37 6.54
N LEU A 57 3.07 -4.53 5.80
CA LEU A 57 2.49 -5.83 5.50
C LEU A 57 2.80 -6.24 4.05
N GLY A 58 3.21 -7.49 3.88
CA GLY A 58 3.59 -8.04 2.57
C GLY A 58 4.96 -7.59 2.06
N GLU A 59 5.76 -6.88 2.87
CA GLU A 59 7.13 -6.51 2.51
C GLU A 59 7.96 -7.76 2.22
N ASP A 60 8.45 -7.83 0.99
CA ASP A 60 9.40 -8.83 0.52
C ASP A 60 10.26 -8.19 -0.58
N PRO A 61 11.54 -7.88 -0.28
CA PRO A 61 12.43 -7.26 -1.25
C PRO A 61 12.66 -8.08 -2.51
N GLU A 62 12.64 -9.42 -2.43
CA GLU A 62 12.88 -10.29 -3.59
C GLU A 62 11.63 -10.36 -4.47
N TRP A 63 10.46 -10.47 -3.85
CA TRP A 63 9.20 -10.37 -4.59
C TRP A 63 9.04 -9.01 -5.28
N ARG A 64 9.38 -7.91 -4.59
CA ARG A 64 9.33 -6.56 -5.17
C ARG A 64 10.20 -6.46 -6.42
N LYS A 65 11.42 -7.03 -6.43
CA LYS A 65 12.27 -7.05 -7.63
C LYS A 65 11.55 -7.69 -8.82
N GLN A 66 10.82 -8.77 -8.60
CA GLN A 66 10.04 -9.44 -9.65
C GLN A 66 8.85 -8.58 -10.12
N VAL A 67 8.12 -7.96 -9.19
CA VAL A 67 6.97 -7.10 -9.50
C VAL A 67 7.38 -5.91 -10.38
N ILE A 68 8.51 -5.26 -10.07
CA ILE A 68 8.96 -4.07 -10.81
C ILE A 68 9.79 -4.37 -12.06
N LYS A 69 10.17 -5.64 -12.27
CA LYS A 69 10.98 -6.08 -13.41
C LYS A 69 10.32 -5.73 -14.75
N ASP A 70 11.13 -5.50 -15.78
CA ASP A 70 10.70 -5.34 -17.16
C ASP A 70 9.62 -4.25 -17.32
N LYS A 71 9.80 -3.12 -16.64
CA LYS A 71 8.85 -1.99 -16.61
C LYS A 71 7.47 -2.42 -16.09
N ASN A 72 7.43 -3.09 -14.94
CA ASN A 72 6.23 -3.61 -14.30
C ASN A 72 5.46 -4.58 -15.21
N ALA A 73 6.16 -5.50 -15.89
CA ALA A 73 5.55 -6.41 -16.85
C ALA A 73 4.53 -7.37 -16.20
N MET A 74 4.75 -7.75 -14.93
CA MET A 74 3.87 -8.66 -14.18
C MET A 74 2.42 -8.20 -14.14
N ARG A 75 2.17 -6.88 -14.16
CA ARG A 75 0.81 -6.31 -14.15
C ARG A 75 -0.01 -6.69 -15.39
N ARG A 76 0.65 -6.96 -16.52
CA ARG A 76 0.06 -7.36 -17.82
C ARG A 76 0.24 -8.86 -18.09
N GLY A 77 0.95 -9.54 -17.21
CA GLY A 77 1.31 -10.94 -17.38
C GLY A 77 0.20 -11.91 -16.94
N PRO A 78 0.43 -13.21 -17.17
CA PRO A 78 -0.47 -14.27 -16.74
C PRO A 78 -0.66 -14.27 -15.21
N ARG A 79 -1.89 -14.50 -14.75
CA ARG A 79 -2.28 -14.50 -13.32
C ARG A 79 -1.55 -15.58 -12.53
N GLU A 80 -1.13 -16.65 -13.19
CA GLU A 80 -0.39 -17.80 -12.64
C GLU A 80 0.96 -17.40 -12.07
N LYS A 81 1.51 -16.24 -12.46
CA LYS A 81 2.75 -15.69 -11.88
C LYS A 81 2.53 -15.00 -10.55
N TRP A 82 1.29 -14.71 -10.17
CA TRP A 82 0.99 -14.03 -8.91
C TRP A 82 0.96 -15.03 -7.77
N VAL A 83 1.62 -14.69 -6.67
CA VAL A 83 1.73 -15.55 -5.50
C VAL A 83 0.68 -15.12 -4.46
N SER A 84 -0.02 -16.09 -3.87
CA SER A 84 -0.98 -15.81 -2.79
C SER A 84 -0.28 -15.14 -1.60
N GLY A 85 -0.91 -14.13 -1.00
CA GLY A 85 -0.31 -13.33 0.08
C GLY A 85 0.78 -12.36 -0.38
N LYS A 86 1.04 -12.23 -1.69
CA LYS A 86 2.00 -11.28 -2.25
C LYS A 86 1.30 -10.25 -3.15
N PHE A 87 1.56 -8.98 -2.89
CA PHE A 87 0.93 -7.89 -3.63
C PHE A 87 1.61 -7.61 -4.98
N VAL A 88 0.83 -7.29 -6.00
CA VAL A 88 1.22 -6.84 -7.32
C VAL A 88 0.62 -5.46 -7.53
N HIS A 89 1.40 -4.41 -7.27
CA HIS A 89 0.99 -3.02 -7.42
C HIS A 89 -0.31 -2.64 -6.67
N PRO A 90 -0.34 -2.72 -5.33
CA PRO A 90 -1.47 -2.22 -4.55
C PRO A 90 -1.61 -0.72 -4.76
N HIS A 91 -2.72 -0.29 -5.36
CA HIS A 91 -2.94 1.10 -5.76
C HIS A 91 -3.96 1.80 -4.88
N ASP A 92 -4.93 1.04 -4.36
CA ASP A 92 -5.89 1.53 -3.38
C ASP A 92 -6.09 0.47 -2.31
N ALA A 93 -6.48 0.90 -1.11
CA ALA A 93 -6.88 0.02 -0.04
C ALA A 93 -7.80 0.76 0.92
N CYS A 94 -8.76 0.04 1.50
CA CYS A 94 -9.63 0.56 2.53
C CYS A 94 -9.89 -0.48 3.62
N PHE A 95 -10.26 0.02 4.80
CA PHE A 95 -10.80 -0.80 5.85
C PHE A 95 -12.28 -1.11 5.62
N ALA A 96 -12.69 -2.29 6.07
CA ALA A 96 -14.07 -2.61 6.35
C ALA A 96 -14.41 -2.20 7.79
N ASP A 97 -15.71 -2.15 8.12
CA ASP A 97 -16.19 -1.78 9.46
C ASP A 97 -15.66 -2.68 10.60
N ASN A 98 -15.23 -3.91 10.28
CA ASN A 98 -14.64 -4.85 11.24
C ASN A 98 -13.10 -4.77 11.31
N GLY A 99 -12.47 -3.87 10.55
CA GLY A 99 -11.02 -3.73 10.44
C GLY A 99 -10.37 -4.72 9.47
N ASP A 100 -11.13 -5.53 8.73
CA ASP A 100 -10.58 -6.23 7.55
C ASP A 100 -10.08 -5.20 6.53
N ILE A 101 -9.13 -5.59 5.69
CA ILE A 101 -8.58 -4.70 4.65
C ILE A 101 -8.91 -5.25 3.28
N TYR A 102 -9.47 -4.40 2.41
CA TYR A 102 -9.56 -4.65 0.97
C TYR A 102 -8.45 -3.88 0.26
N VAL A 103 -7.73 -4.56 -0.63
CA VAL A 103 -6.64 -3.98 -1.42
C VAL A 103 -6.95 -4.14 -2.90
N ALA A 104 -7.01 -3.03 -3.62
CA ALA A 104 -7.15 -3.00 -5.07
C ALA A 104 -5.78 -2.91 -5.74
N GLU A 105 -5.52 -3.85 -6.65
CA GLU A 105 -4.23 -4.01 -7.29
C GLU A 105 -4.28 -3.59 -8.75
N TRP A 106 -3.33 -2.75 -9.15
CA TRP A 106 -3.21 -2.22 -10.50
C TRP A 106 -2.60 -3.25 -11.44
N VAL A 107 -3.45 -4.20 -11.85
CA VAL A 107 -3.17 -5.28 -12.81
C VAL A 107 -4.22 -5.29 -13.91
N ALA A 108 -3.88 -5.77 -15.10
CA ALA A 108 -4.70 -5.62 -16.32
C ALA A 108 -6.10 -6.25 -16.21
N THR A 109 -6.23 -7.34 -15.47
CA THR A 109 -7.51 -8.03 -15.24
C THR A 109 -8.23 -7.58 -13.98
N GLY A 110 -7.63 -6.69 -13.18
CA GLY A 110 -8.06 -6.34 -11.84
C GLY A 110 -7.83 -7.48 -10.83
N ARG A 111 -7.53 -7.11 -9.58
CA ARG A 111 -7.52 -8.03 -8.43
C ARG A 111 -7.88 -7.25 -7.18
N ILE A 112 -8.82 -7.79 -6.40
CA ILE A 112 -9.07 -7.36 -5.02
C ILE A 112 -8.57 -8.47 -4.10
N SER A 113 -7.70 -8.10 -3.17
CA SER A 113 -7.23 -8.98 -2.10
C SER A 113 -7.90 -8.57 -0.80
N LYS A 114 -8.47 -9.53 -0.07
CA LYS A 114 -9.04 -9.31 1.27
C LYS A 114 -8.07 -9.87 2.32
N LEU A 115 -7.67 -9.04 3.28
CA LEU A 115 -6.92 -9.44 4.46
C LEU A 115 -7.88 -9.48 5.64
N LEU A 116 -7.93 -10.62 6.32
CA LEU A 116 -8.75 -10.77 7.51
C LEU A 116 -7.99 -10.25 8.72
N ARG A 117 -8.66 -9.42 9.54
CA ARG A 117 -8.15 -9.08 10.86
C ARG A 117 -8.18 -10.33 11.73
N VAL A 118 -7.04 -10.68 12.31
CA VAL A 118 -6.94 -11.74 13.32
C VAL A 118 -6.89 -11.10 14.71
N THR A 119 -7.67 -11.65 15.63
CA THR A 119 -7.76 -11.24 17.04
C THR A 119 -7.07 -12.25 17.95
#